data_AF-A0A2G5BBM5-F1
#
_entry.id   AF-A0A2G5BBM5-F1
#
_cell.length_a   1.000
_cell.length_b   1.000
_cell.length_c   1.000
_cell.angle_alpha   90.00
_cell.angle_beta   90.00
_cell.angle_gamma   90.00
#
_symmetry.space_group_name_H-M   'P 1'
#
loop_
_entity.id
_entity.type
_entity.pdbx_description
1 polymer ?
#
loop_
_entity_poly.entity_id
_entity_poly.type
_entity_poly.pdbx_seq_one_letter_code
_entity_poly.pdbx_strand_id
1 'polypeptide(L)'
;MIFRIIRRKTTLSENNRSTDGGIAFCGVREFSCEEGEVAIPGWIMQNAGLMEGDSVSVEFVRPKKGTFAVLQAQDMAAQSVGDLRALLESHMRTRLTVLSLGQEFQVPVGGMDKPVVFSVSALEPMDAVDIVDTDLSVDI
;
A
#
# COMPACT_ATOMS: atom_id res chain seq x y z
N MET A 1 11.73 -7.14 4.70
CA MET A 1 12.07 -7.25 3.26
C MET A 1 10.91 -6.67 2.46
N ILE A 2 11.20 -5.82 1.47
CA ILE A 2 10.18 -5.13 0.67
C ILE A 2 10.28 -5.62 -0.77
N PHE A 3 9.12 -5.81 -1.39
CA PHE A 3 8.99 -6.27 -2.76
C PHE A 3 8.16 -5.28 -3.58
N ARG A 4 8.51 -5.17 -4.85
CA ARG A 4 7.74 -4.48 -5.88
C ARG A 4 6.93 -5.53 -6.64
N ILE A 5 5.61 -5.34 -6.68
CA ILE A 5 4.66 -6.17 -7.42
C ILE A 5 4.32 -5.45 -8.71
N ILE A 6 4.51 -6.13 -9.85
CA ILE A 6 4.29 -5.58 -11.18
C ILE A 6 3.36 -6.51 -11.94
N ARG A 7 2.25 -5.98 -12.44
CA ARG A 7 1.36 -6.75 -13.33
C ARG A 7 2.10 -7.11 -14.63
N ARG A 8 2.12 -8.40 -15.01
CA ARG A 8 2.60 -8.80 -16.34
C ARG A 8 1.47 -8.59 -17.34
N LYS A 9 1.77 -7.97 -18.48
CA LYS A 9 0.82 -7.89 -19.61
C LYS A 9 0.72 -9.27 -20.27
N THR A 10 -0.45 -9.90 -20.21
CA THR A 10 -0.72 -11.14 -20.96
C THR A 10 -0.81 -10.80 -22.45
N THR A 11 0.00 -11.46 -23.29
CA THR A 11 0.17 -11.13 -24.72
C THR A 11 -1.01 -11.54 -25.63
N LEU A 12 -2.22 -11.76 -25.11
CA LEU A 12 -3.34 -12.29 -25.88
C LEU A 12 -4.65 -11.54 -25.57
N SER A 13 -4.76 -10.32 -26.08
CA SER A 13 -5.99 -9.67 -26.58
C SER A 13 -5.74 -8.16 -26.65
N GLU A 14 -5.68 -7.65 -27.87
CA GLU A 14 -5.80 -6.23 -28.16
C GLU A 14 -7.17 -5.73 -27.67
N ASN A 15 -7.18 -4.98 -26.58
CA ASN A 15 -8.18 -3.94 -26.37
C ASN A 15 -7.62 -2.84 -25.47
N ASN A 16 -7.17 -1.80 -26.16
CA ASN A 16 -6.83 -0.44 -25.76
C ASN A 16 -7.20 -0.01 -24.32
N ARG A 17 -6.42 -0.45 -23.33
CA ARG A 17 -6.24 0.29 -22.06
C ARG A 17 -4.76 0.57 -21.89
N SER A 18 -4.36 1.78 -22.24
CA SER A 18 -3.10 2.37 -21.81
C SER A 18 -3.16 2.61 -20.30
N THR A 19 -3.12 1.55 -19.51
CA THR A 19 -2.76 1.65 -18.09
C THR A 19 -1.34 1.14 -18.00
N ASP A 20 -0.40 2.06 -17.77
CA ASP A 20 0.91 1.70 -17.21
C ASP A 20 0.68 0.66 -16.12
N GLY A 21 1.38 -0.47 -16.21
CA GLY A 21 1.11 -1.62 -15.34
C GLY A 21 1.17 -1.15 -13.89
N GLY A 22 0.07 -1.29 -13.15
CA GLY A 22 0.00 -0.81 -11.77
C GLY A 22 1.11 -1.46 -10.95
N ILE A 23 1.88 -0.61 -10.27
CA ILE A 23 2.98 -1.01 -9.40
C ILE A 23 2.52 -0.82 -7.97
N ALA A 24 2.64 -1.86 -7.15
CA ALA A 24 2.51 -1.72 -5.70
C ALA A 24 3.80 -2.18 -5.01
N PHE A 25 4.03 -1.65 -3.82
CA PHE A 25 5.11 -2.08 -2.95
C PHE A 25 4.53 -2.71 -1.70
N CYS A 26 5.11 -3.82 -1.25
CA CYS A 26 4.65 -4.49 -0.04
C CYS A 26 5.78 -5.22 0.69
N GLY A 27 5.62 -5.39 1.99
CA GLY A 27 6.45 -6.30 2.78
C GLY A 27 5.98 -7.75 2.64
N VAL A 28 6.88 -8.69 2.96
CA VAL A 28 6.50 -10.10 3.11
C VAL A 28 6.05 -10.36 4.54
N ARG A 29 4.95 -11.11 4.68
CA ARG A 29 4.45 -11.59 5.98
C ARG A 29 5.02 -12.97 6.31
N GLU A 30 4.89 -13.90 5.38
CA GLU A 30 5.32 -15.30 5.52
C GLU A 30 5.59 -15.93 4.15
N PHE A 31 6.28 -17.07 4.14
CA PHE A 31 6.57 -17.87 2.95
C PHE A 31 5.81 -19.20 3.06
N SER A 32 4.49 -19.15 2.87
CA SER A 32 3.57 -20.28 3.07
C SER A 32 2.84 -20.72 1.78
N CYS A 33 2.95 -19.95 0.69
CA CYS A 33 2.35 -20.29 -0.61
C CYS A 33 3.10 -21.42 -1.31
N GLU A 34 2.41 -22.12 -2.23
CA GLU A 34 3.01 -23.09 -3.13
C GLU A 34 4.01 -22.43 -4.10
N GLU A 35 4.91 -23.24 -4.67
CA GLU A 35 5.90 -22.74 -5.62
C GLU A 35 5.21 -22.11 -6.85
N GLY A 36 5.60 -20.87 -7.17
CA GLY A 36 5.02 -20.11 -8.28
C GLY A 36 3.77 -19.31 -7.92
N GLU A 37 3.28 -19.41 -6.68
CA GLU A 37 2.13 -18.67 -6.20
C GLU A 37 2.50 -17.55 -5.22
N VAL A 38 1.64 -16.52 -5.15
CA VAL A 38 1.74 -15.45 -4.16
C VAL A 38 0.34 -15.05 -3.71
N ALA A 39 0.14 -15.01 -2.39
CA ALA A 39 -1.07 -14.44 -1.81
C ALA A 39 -0.85 -12.94 -1.54
N ILE A 40 -1.68 -12.09 -2.15
CA ILE A 40 -1.61 -10.65 -2.01
C ILE A 40 -2.91 -10.15 -1.37
N PRO A 41 -2.86 -9.31 -0.33
CA PRO A 41 -4.06 -8.67 0.21
C PRO A 41 -4.81 -7.86 -0.85
N GLY A 42 -6.14 -7.92 -0.84
CA GLY A 42 -6.97 -7.28 -1.85
C GLY A 42 -6.72 -5.78 -2.03
N TRP A 43 -6.36 -5.05 -0.96
CA TRP A 43 -6.03 -3.62 -1.06
C TRP A 43 -4.71 -3.37 -1.82
N ILE A 44 -3.72 -4.26 -1.71
CA ILE A 44 -2.47 -4.18 -2.49
C ILE A 44 -2.74 -4.53 -3.94
N MET A 45 -3.62 -5.51 -4.20
CA MET A 45 -4.07 -5.82 -5.56
C MET A 45 -4.77 -4.63 -6.20
N GLN A 46 -5.66 -3.95 -5.47
CA GLN A 46 -6.34 -2.75 -5.94
C GLN A 46 -5.34 -1.63 -6.30
N ASN A 47 -4.38 -1.35 -5.42
CA ASN A 47 -3.32 -0.37 -5.68
C ASN A 47 -2.47 -0.72 -6.93
N ALA A 48 -2.26 -2.01 -7.21
CA ALA A 48 -1.55 -2.48 -8.40
C ALA A 48 -2.46 -2.73 -9.62
N GLY A 49 -3.77 -2.50 -9.52
CA GLY A 49 -4.74 -2.80 -10.59
C GLY A 49 -4.75 -4.28 -10.99
N LEU A 50 -4.62 -5.17 -10.01
CA LEU A 50 -4.60 -6.63 -10.14
C LEU A 50 -5.97 -7.24 -9.82
N MET A 51 -6.26 -8.37 -10.46
CA MET A 51 -7.37 -9.28 -10.14
C MET A 51 -6.83 -10.67 -9.77
N GLU A 52 -7.65 -11.47 -9.10
CA GLU A 52 -7.28 -12.86 -8.81
C GLU A 52 -6.96 -13.63 -10.11
N GLY A 53 -5.88 -14.39 -10.08
CA GLY A 53 -5.37 -15.12 -11.26
C GLY A 53 -4.49 -14.29 -12.21
N ASP A 54 -4.31 -12.98 -11.98
CA ASP A 54 -3.33 -12.20 -12.76
C ASP A 54 -1.90 -12.72 -12.51
N SER A 55 -1.11 -12.82 -13.58
CA SER A 55 0.31 -13.09 -13.48
C SER A 55 1.08 -11.84 -13.06
N VAL A 56 1.92 -11.95 -12.04
CA VAL A 56 2.73 -10.85 -11.51
C VAL A 56 4.22 -11.14 -11.58
N SER A 57 5.03 -10.08 -11.66
CA SER A 57 6.45 -10.11 -11.34
C SER A 57 6.64 -9.61 -9.92
N VAL A 58 7.42 -10.35 -9.13
CA VAL A 58 7.76 -9.98 -7.75
C VAL A 58 9.25 -9.72 -7.69
N GLU A 59 9.64 -8.50 -7.33
CA GLU A 59 11.03 -8.07 -7.33
C GLU A 59 11.44 -7.56 -5.96
N PHE A 60 12.51 -8.11 -5.39
CA PHE A 60 13.05 -7.60 -4.15
C PHE A 60 13.67 -6.21 -4.35
N VAL A 61 13.28 -5.26 -3.50
CA VAL A 61 13.76 -3.87 -3.56
C VAL A 61 14.19 -3.38 -2.18
N ARG A 62 15.02 -2.34 -2.17
CA ARG A 62 15.46 -1.66 -0.94
C ARG A 62 15.17 -0.16 -1.04
N PRO A 63 13.91 0.26 -0.82
CA PRO A 63 13.58 1.67 -0.80
C PRO A 63 14.32 2.39 0.34
N LYS A 64 14.54 3.69 0.18
CA LYS A 64 15.13 4.52 1.24
C LYS A 64 14.15 4.63 2.41
N LYS A 65 14.68 4.86 3.61
CA LYS A 65 13.87 5.18 4.78
C LYS A 65 13.11 6.50 4.55
N GLY A 66 11.83 6.51 4.87
CA GLY A 66 10.98 7.68 4.71
C GLY A 66 11.25 8.73 5.77
N THR A 67 11.26 10.00 5.39
CA THR A 67 11.44 11.13 6.33
C THR A 67 10.16 11.92 6.53
N PHE A 68 9.33 12.00 5.49
CA PHE A 68 8.09 12.76 5.49
C PHE A 68 7.02 12.08 4.64
N ALA A 69 5.76 12.18 5.09
CA ALA A 69 4.58 11.72 4.37
C ALA A 69 3.39 12.64 4.60
N VAL A 70 2.61 12.91 3.55
CA VAL A 70 1.32 13.60 3.64
C VAL A 70 0.21 12.60 3.34
N LEU A 71 -0.67 12.36 4.30
CA LEU A 71 -1.72 11.36 4.25
C LEU A 71 -3.08 12.04 4.26
N GLN A 72 -3.91 11.79 3.26
CA GLN A 72 -5.22 12.42 3.14
C GLN A 72 -6.33 11.42 3.48
N ALA A 73 -7.12 11.74 4.51
CA ALA A 73 -8.35 11.00 4.79
C ALA A 73 -9.39 11.27 3.69
N GLN A 74 -9.89 10.21 3.07
CA GLN A 74 -10.86 10.31 1.96
C GLN A 74 -12.32 10.42 2.45
N ASP A 75 -12.60 10.04 3.69
CA ASP A 75 -13.94 10.03 4.27
C ASP A 75 -14.07 11.05 5.41
N MET A 76 -15.23 11.71 5.50
CA MET A 76 -15.64 12.53 6.62
C MET A 76 -15.72 11.74 7.94
N ALA A 77 -15.82 10.41 7.88
CA ALA A 77 -15.72 9.52 9.04
C ALA A 77 -14.48 9.79 9.92
N ALA A 78 -13.38 10.25 9.30
CA ALA A 78 -12.17 10.66 10.03
C ALA A 78 -12.42 11.75 11.08
N GLN A 79 -13.40 12.65 10.86
CA GLN A 79 -13.76 13.72 11.81
C GLN A 79 -14.41 13.18 13.08
N SER A 80 -14.96 11.96 13.04
CA SER A 80 -15.59 11.31 14.19
C SER A 80 -14.60 10.49 15.03
N VAL A 81 -13.33 10.40 14.61
CA VAL A 81 -12.29 9.65 15.33
C VAL A 81 -11.62 10.57 16.33
N GLY A 82 -11.72 10.24 17.62
CA GLY A 82 -11.18 11.08 18.70
C GLY A 82 -9.66 11.30 18.61
N ASP A 83 -8.88 10.23 18.40
CA ASP A 83 -7.43 10.30 18.20
C ASP A 83 -7.02 9.61 16.91
N LEU A 84 -7.30 10.29 15.78
CA LEU A 84 -7.01 9.80 14.44
C LEU A 84 -5.50 9.58 14.24
N ARG A 85 -4.67 10.46 14.80
CA ARG A 85 -3.21 10.42 14.64
C ARG A 85 -2.63 9.18 15.30
N ALA A 86 -2.94 8.93 16.57
CA ALA A 86 -2.44 7.74 17.26
C ALA A 86 -2.93 6.44 16.61
N LEU A 87 -4.18 6.42 16.14
CA LEU A 87 -4.73 5.27 15.41
C LEU A 87 -3.95 5.00 14.13
N LEU A 88 -3.69 6.05 13.34
CA LEU A 88 -2.95 5.96 12.09
C LEU A 88 -1.51 5.52 12.32
N GLU A 89 -0.81 6.12 13.29
CA GLU A 89 0.56 5.74 13.65
C GLU A 89 0.66 4.28 14.11
N SER A 90 -0.28 3.83 14.94
CA SER A 90 -0.37 2.44 15.39
C SER A 90 -0.63 1.47 14.23
N HIS A 91 -1.56 1.84 13.33
CA HIS A 91 -1.87 1.02 12.15
C HIS A 91 -0.67 0.92 11.21
N MET A 92 -0.02 2.05 10.89
CA MET A 92 1.15 2.09 10.02
C MET A 92 2.28 1.22 10.58
N ARG A 93 2.57 1.33 11.89
CA ARG A 93 3.63 0.55 12.56
C ARG A 93 3.35 -0.96 12.53
N THR A 94 2.09 -1.38 12.61
CA THR A 94 1.72 -2.80 12.78
C THR A 94 1.33 -3.50 11.48
N ARG A 95 0.88 -2.76 10.46
CA ARG A 95 0.30 -3.33 9.23
C ARG A 95 1.07 -2.98 7.98
N LEU A 96 1.80 -1.87 7.97
CA LEU A 96 2.50 -1.37 6.79
C LEU A 96 4.01 -1.45 6.98
N THR A 97 4.71 -1.63 5.87
CA THR A 97 6.18 -1.69 5.83
C THR A 97 6.76 -0.70 4.83
N VAL A 98 5.95 -0.30 3.87
CA VAL A 98 6.30 0.63 2.80
C VAL A 98 5.08 1.49 2.52
N LEU A 99 5.34 2.75 2.19
CA LEU A 99 4.37 3.64 1.56
C LEU A 99 4.84 3.96 0.16
N SER A 100 3.91 3.99 -0.79
CA SER A 100 4.13 4.54 -2.13
C SER A 100 3.17 5.68 -2.45
N LEU A 101 3.59 6.61 -3.30
CA LEU A 101 2.79 7.74 -3.72
C LEU A 101 1.51 7.25 -4.40
N GLY A 102 0.38 7.84 -4.03
CA GLY A 102 -0.95 7.45 -4.51
C GLY A 102 -1.50 6.14 -3.91
N GLN A 103 -0.75 5.47 -3.02
CA GLN A 103 -1.24 4.27 -2.34
C GLN A 103 -2.46 4.60 -1.48
N GLU A 104 -3.51 3.79 -1.60
CA GLU A 104 -4.63 3.81 -0.68
C GLU A 104 -4.56 2.65 0.32
N PHE A 105 -4.96 2.91 1.56
CA PHE A 105 -5.09 1.87 2.58
C PHE A 105 -6.20 2.20 3.57
N GLN A 106 -6.73 1.17 4.21
CA GLN A 106 -7.87 1.26 5.11
C GLN A 106 -7.44 1.05 6.56
N VAL A 107 -7.86 1.97 7.42
CA VAL A 107 -7.59 1.93 8.86
C VAL A 107 -8.90 1.61 9.59
N PRO A 108 -9.06 0.39 10.15
CA PRO A 108 -10.22 0.05 10.95
C PRO A 108 -10.28 0.90 12.23
N VAL A 109 -11.46 1.42 12.56
CA VAL A 109 -11.71 2.18 13.78
C VAL A 109 -12.62 1.36 14.69
N GLY A 110 -12.22 1.17 15.95
CA GLY A 110 -13.05 0.46 16.93
C GLY A 110 -14.39 1.18 17.14
N GLY A 111 -15.48 0.44 17.04
CA GLY A 111 -16.83 0.98 17.22
C GLY A 111 -17.45 1.65 15.98
N MET A 112 -16.77 1.63 14.83
CA MET A 112 -17.33 2.05 13.55
C MET A 112 -17.48 0.85 12.60
N ASP A 113 -18.56 0.81 11.83
CA ASP A 113 -18.81 -0.25 10.84
C ASP A 113 -17.91 -0.13 9.59
N LYS A 114 -17.45 1.09 9.29
CA LYS A 114 -16.61 1.40 8.12
C LYS A 114 -15.22 1.84 8.55
N PRO A 115 -14.16 1.36 7.88
CA PRO A 115 -12.81 1.86 8.10
C PRO A 115 -12.64 3.27 7.51
N VAL A 116 -11.67 4.02 8.01
CA VAL A 116 -11.24 5.28 7.38
C VAL A 116 -10.25 4.95 6.27
N VAL A 117 -10.48 5.49 5.08
CA VAL A 117 -9.59 5.33 3.93
C VAL A 117 -8.61 6.50 3.90
N PHE A 118 -7.32 6.19 3.77
CA PHE A 118 -6.26 7.16 3.58
C PHE A 118 -5.59 6.96 2.24
N SER A 119 -5.17 8.05 1.61
CA SER A 119 -4.30 8.05 0.44
C SER A 119 -2.99 8.78 0.72
N VAL A 120 -1.92 8.33 0.09
CA VAL A 120 -0.60 8.96 0.19
C VAL A 120 -0.46 10.03 -0.89
N SER A 121 -0.44 11.30 -0.48
CA SER A 121 -0.38 12.44 -1.41
C SER A 121 1.02 13.00 -1.64
N ALA A 122 1.95 12.78 -0.70
CA ALA A 122 3.37 13.12 -0.86
C ALA A 122 4.26 12.22 0.02
N LEU A 123 5.50 11.99 -0.44
CA LEU A 123 6.52 11.21 0.27
C LEU A 123 7.92 11.80 0.04
N GLU A 124 8.77 11.69 1.05
CA GLU A 124 10.20 11.97 0.93
C GLU A 124 11.04 10.82 1.50
N PRO A 125 12.21 10.51 0.90
CA PRO A 125 12.87 11.20 -0.23
C PRO A 125 12.52 10.64 -1.62
N MET A 126 11.59 9.68 -1.72
CA MET A 126 11.26 8.96 -2.94
C MET A 126 9.76 8.70 -3.00
N ASP A 127 9.24 8.36 -4.18
CA ASP A 127 7.82 7.98 -4.35
C ASP A 127 7.47 6.62 -3.73
N ALA A 128 8.46 5.87 -3.23
CA ALA A 128 8.25 4.69 -2.40
C ALA A 128 9.32 4.61 -1.31
N VAL A 129 8.89 4.53 -0.05
CA VAL A 129 9.77 4.62 1.12
C VAL A 129 9.49 3.52 2.14
N ASP A 130 10.56 2.99 2.73
CA ASP A 130 10.49 2.08 3.87
C ASP A 130 10.14 2.87 5.14
N ILE A 131 9.10 2.41 5.85
CA ILE A 131 8.60 3.07 7.06
C ILE A 131 8.81 2.21 8.32
N VAL A 132 9.46 1.05 8.20
CA VAL A 132 9.76 0.17 9.33
C VAL A 132 10.89 0.79 10.16
N ASP A 133 10.75 0.80 11.49
CA ASP A 133 11.76 1.30 12.44
C ASP A 133 12.32 2.68 12.05
N THR A 134 11.44 3.58 11.61
CA THR A 134 11.79 4.90 11.11
C THR A 134 10.93 5.97 11.75
N ASP A 135 11.55 7.10 12.09
CA ASP A 135 10.86 8.29 12.59
C ASP A 135 10.28 9.08 11.41
N LEU A 136 9.17 8.59 10.87
CA LEU A 136 8.46 9.24 9.76
C LEU A 136 7.64 10.41 10.29
N SER A 137 7.89 11.62 9.78
CA SER A 137 7.03 12.78 10.05
C SER A 137 5.78 12.69 9.18
N VAL A 138 4.61 12.67 9.82
CA VAL A 138 3.31 12.53 9.13
C VAL A 138 2.48 13.81 9.29
N ASP A 139 2.01 14.31 8.15
CA ASP A 139 1.01 15.38 8.02
C ASP A 139 -0.32 14.76 7.56
N ILE A 140 -1.45 15.13 8.20
CA ILE A 140 -2.78 14.52 8.02
C ILE A 140 -3.81 15.60 7.70
#